data_AF-A0A952HSF9-F1
#
_entry.id   AF-A0A952HSF9-F1
#
_cell.length_a   1.000
_cell.length_b   1.000
_cell.length_c   1.000
_cell.angle_alpha   90.00
_cell.angle_beta   90.00
_cell.angle_gamma   90.00
#
_symmetry.space_group_name_H-M   'P 1'
#
loop_
_entity.id
_entity.type
_entity.pdbx_description
1 polymer ?
#
loop_
_entity_poly.entity_id
_entity_poly.type
_entity_poly.pdbx_seq_one_letter_code
_entity_poly.pdbx_strand_id
1 'polypeptide(L)'
;MNARLNFPILMLASAMIVACGGGSSDNTGTGQEFTPGDTGDASLIFGSWHKSNPDESITFFSFFEDGSYAHIRVDAFDEKGLEYGSYFRNGTTGQISTQPQFDENQGTGFSQQETALFLNRVEDALEITGIENGQSVDFGSFPIVQTGGIHGTWRSTDASNDLNMLSFLDNGMFYHAQVDGAESTSGAEWGTYVYDTPSGELTTTIGQDTNGEAGLSGYQGQARLFLNVAGNVLTLSVDTDGNGESDQDFVYMQDEASINDGYTQVTQDELTTLYGKQLRLDQNYITVNSDGTFNGMWSASPIAGSWEMKNDFWCRVVTLSDTITTGVEDCQLWEKNGNLIRGTRDSGNGSTFFYTITDNAGT
;
A
#
# COMPACT_ATOMS: atom_id res chain seq x y z
N MET A 1 16.76 -15.67 -45.24
CA MET A 1 16.16 -16.87 -44.64
C MET A 1 16.23 -16.68 -43.13
N ASN A 2 15.25 -16.02 -42.54
CA ASN A 2 15.18 -15.82 -41.08
C ASN A 2 13.97 -16.58 -40.57
N ALA A 3 14.23 -17.61 -39.76
CA ALA A 3 13.22 -18.40 -39.10
C ALA A 3 12.50 -17.53 -38.05
N ARG A 4 11.18 -17.44 -38.15
CA ARG A 4 10.32 -16.94 -37.07
C ARG A 4 10.04 -18.09 -36.11
N LEU A 5 10.46 -17.92 -34.86
CA LEU A 5 10.01 -18.75 -33.74
C LEU A 5 8.62 -18.26 -33.34
N ASN A 6 7.61 -19.10 -33.56
CA ASN A 6 6.27 -18.93 -33.01
C ASN A 6 6.31 -19.33 -31.53
N PHE A 7 5.96 -18.40 -30.64
CA PHE A 7 5.47 -18.72 -29.30
C PHE A 7 3.94 -18.83 -29.36
N PRO A 8 3.31 -19.78 -28.65
CA PRO A 8 1.86 -19.81 -28.56
C PRO A 8 1.38 -18.66 -27.66
N ILE A 9 0.56 -17.79 -28.24
CA ILE A 9 -0.29 -16.83 -27.53
C ILE A 9 -1.40 -17.66 -26.87
N LEU A 10 -1.44 -17.67 -25.54
CA LEU A 10 -2.54 -18.22 -24.78
C LEU A 10 -3.69 -17.21 -24.85
N MET A 11 -4.59 -17.38 -25.82
CA MET A 11 -5.88 -16.69 -25.79
C MET A 11 -6.71 -17.32 -24.68
N LEU A 12 -7.04 -16.54 -23.65
CA LEU A 12 -8.23 -16.80 -22.84
C LEU A 12 -9.43 -16.47 -23.72
N ALA A 13 -10.11 -17.51 -24.22
CA ALA A 13 -11.39 -17.40 -24.87
C ALA A 13 -12.33 -18.45 -24.29
N SER A 14 -13.52 -17.98 -23.99
CA SER A 14 -14.69 -18.66 -23.45
C SER A 14 -14.87 -20.12 -23.90
N ALA A 15 -15.24 -20.99 -22.95
CA ALA A 15 -15.87 -22.26 -23.24
C ALA A 15 -17.32 -22.27 -22.73
N MET A 16 -18.23 -21.94 -23.64
CA MET A 16 -19.64 -22.31 -23.58
C MET A 16 -19.76 -23.79 -24.01
N ILE A 17 -20.57 -24.63 -23.32
CA ILE A 17 -21.54 -25.63 -23.86
C ILE A 17 -21.95 -26.75 -22.86
N VAL A 18 -23.27 -26.78 -22.57
CA VAL A 18 -24.23 -27.91 -22.43
C VAL A 18 -24.59 -28.53 -21.06
N ALA A 19 -25.80 -28.14 -20.64
CA ALA A 19 -26.99 -28.89 -20.19
C ALA A 19 -26.93 -30.14 -19.26
N CYS A 20 -27.70 -29.99 -18.17
CA CYS A 20 -28.53 -30.96 -17.44
C CYS A 20 -27.92 -32.27 -16.90
N GLY A 21 -27.82 -32.33 -15.57
CA GLY A 21 -27.81 -33.58 -14.81
C GLY A 21 -27.98 -33.31 -13.32
N GLY A 22 -29.18 -33.54 -12.79
CA GLY A 22 -29.47 -33.39 -11.36
C GLY A 22 -28.59 -34.28 -10.49
N GLY A 23 -28.03 -33.68 -9.45
CA GLY A 23 -27.25 -34.36 -8.42
C GLY A 23 -27.11 -33.44 -7.22
N SER A 24 -28.12 -33.46 -6.36
CA SER A 24 -28.03 -32.91 -5.00
C SER A 24 -26.91 -33.63 -4.26
N SER A 25 -25.91 -32.88 -3.82
CA SER A 25 -25.11 -33.22 -2.65
C SER A 25 -25.05 -31.99 -1.77
N ASP A 26 -25.92 -31.99 -0.76
CA ASP A 26 -25.90 -31.06 0.36
C ASP A 26 -24.51 -31.02 0.99
N ASN A 27 -23.79 -29.92 0.78
CA ASN A 27 -22.67 -29.55 1.62
C ASN A 27 -23.18 -28.48 2.59
N THR A 28 -23.82 -28.91 3.67
CA THR A 28 -24.29 -28.05 4.77
C THR A 28 -23.13 -27.65 5.70
N GLY A 29 -22.05 -27.13 5.11
CA GLY A 29 -21.15 -26.25 5.83
C GLY A 29 -21.97 -25.06 6.28
N THR A 30 -22.17 -24.95 7.59
CA THR A 30 -22.94 -23.91 8.26
C THR A 30 -22.63 -22.55 7.64
N GLY A 31 -23.63 -21.97 6.96
CA GLY A 31 -23.58 -20.59 6.50
C GLY A 31 -23.34 -19.71 7.71
N GLN A 32 -22.09 -19.33 7.92
CA GLN A 32 -21.74 -18.27 8.86
C GLN A 32 -22.31 -17.01 8.22
N GLU A 33 -23.35 -16.44 8.84
CA GLU A 33 -23.90 -15.17 8.38
C GLU A 33 -22.77 -14.14 8.34
N PHE A 34 -22.51 -13.60 7.15
CA PHE A 34 -21.56 -12.53 6.93
C PHE A 34 -22.01 -11.31 7.76
N THR A 35 -21.23 -10.94 8.77
CA THR A 35 -21.32 -9.61 9.36
C THR A 35 -20.25 -8.74 8.72
N PRO A 36 -20.61 -7.64 8.02
CA PRO A 36 -19.65 -6.65 7.55
C PRO A 36 -18.69 -6.26 8.69
N GLY A 37 -17.38 -6.35 8.45
CA GLY A 37 -16.32 -6.05 9.42
C GLY A 37 -15.70 -7.25 10.16
N ASP A 38 -16.14 -8.48 9.93
CA ASP A 38 -15.37 -9.67 10.35
C ASP A 38 -14.26 -9.92 9.32
N THR A 39 -13.02 -9.54 9.61
CA THR A 39 -11.92 -9.61 8.63
C THR A 39 -11.07 -10.89 8.77
N GLY A 40 -11.31 -11.77 9.76
CA GLY A 40 -10.37 -12.86 10.05
C GLY A 40 -8.93 -12.33 10.27
N ASP A 41 -7.90 -13.14 10.01
CA ASP A 41 -6.51 -12.65 9.95
C ASP A 41 -6.21 -12.03 8.56
N ALA A 42 -7.03 -11.07 8.14
CA ALA A 42 -6.80 -10.30 6.91
C ALA A 42 -5.74 -9.20 7.08
N SER A 43 -5.29 -8.93 8.31
CA SER A 43 -4.22 -7.98 8.61
C SER A 43 -2.96 -8.17 7.75
N LEU A 44 -2.77 -9.41 7.27
CA LEU A 44 -1.66 -9.81 6.41
C LEU A 44 -1.78 -9.36 4.94
N ILE A 45 -2.96 -9.02 4.42
CA ILE A 45 -3.15 -8.66 3.00
C ILE A 45 -3.59 -7.22 2.77
N PHE A 46 -3.78 -6.47 3.86
CA PHE A 46 -4.02 -5.05 3.87
C PHE A 46 -2.96 -4.33 3.02
N GLY A 47 -3.43 -3.41 2.18
CA GLY A 47 -2.61 -2.57 1.32
C GLY A 47 -3.04 -2.62 -0.14
N SER A 48 -2.27 -1.94 -0.97
CA SER A 48 -2.50 -1.90 -2.41
C SER A 48 -1.41 -2.66 -3.15
N TRP A 49 -1.80 -3.32 -4.23
CA TRP A 49 -0.99 -4.27 -4.95
C TRP A 49 -1.12 -3.99 -6.43
N HIS A 50 -0.01 -3.97 -7.15
CA HIS A 50 0.00 -3.57 -8.55
C HIS A 50 0.89 -4.48 -9.40
N LYS A 51 0.41 -4.78 -10.60
CA LYS A 51 1.19 -5.45 -11.64
C LYS A 51 0.88 -4.84 -13.00
N SER A 52 1.93 -4.38 -13.68
CA SER A 52 1.90 -4.08 -15.11
C SER A 52 2.43 -5.29 -15.87
N ASN A 53 1.70 -5.73 -16.90
CA ASN A 53 2.09 -6.85 -17.74
C ASN A 53 2.70 -6.36 -19.07
N PRO A 54 3.49 -7.20 -19.77
CA PRO A 54 4.11 -6.83 -21.05
C PRO A 54 3.12 -6.56 -22.19
N ASP A 55 1.87 -6.99 -22.06
CA ASP A 55 0.78 -6.77 -23.02
C ASP A 55 -0.01 -5.49 -22.75
N GLU A 56 0.55 -4.59 -21.93
CA GLU A 56 -0.06 -3.34 -21.48
C GLU A 56 -1.30 -3.55 -20.59
N SER A 57 -1.60 -4.80 -20.18
CA SER A 57 -2.60 -5.02 -19.15
C SER A 57 -2.07 -4.58 -17.79
N ILE A 58 -2.96 -3.99 -17.00
CA ILE A 58 -2.68 -3.47 -15.68
C ILE A 58 -3.70 -4.08 -14.73
N THR A 59 -3.22 -4.49 -13.58
CA THR A 59 -4.07 -4.94 -12.49
C THR A 59 -3.63 -4.24 -11.22
N PHE A 60 -4.60 -3.61 -10.57
CA PHE A 60 -4.43 -2.94 -9.29
C PHE A 60 -5.52 -3.42 -8.34
N PHE A 61 -5.14 -3.75 -7.12
CA PHE A 61 -6.08 -4.09 -6.05
C PHE A 61 -5.76 -3.28 -4.80
N SER A 62 -6.77 -2.97 -4.00
CA SER A 62 -6.59 -2.44 -2.66
C SER A 62 -7.52 -3.18 -1.70
N PHE A 63 -6.98 -3.68 -0.60
CA PHE A 63 -7.73 -4.32 0.49
C PHE A 63 -7.67 -3.44 1.72
N PHE A 64 -8.84 -2.95 2.15
CA PHE A 64 -8.98 -1.99 3.24
C PHE A 64 -9.26 -2.69 4.58
N GLU A 65 -8.92 -2.03 5.69
CA GLU A 65 -9.11 -2.58 7.05
C GLU A 65 -10.58 -2.74 7.44
N ASP A 66 -11.45 -1.91 6.87
CA ASP A 66 -12.90 -1.96 7.09
C ASP A 66 -13.59 -3.14 6.39
N GLY A 67 -12.81 -4.00 5.72
CA GLY A 67 -13.31 -5.15 4.99
C GLY A 67 -13.85 -4.81 3.60
N SER A 68 -13.60 -3.60 3.08
CA SER A 68 -13.87 -3.26 1.68
C SER A 68 -12.66 -3.54 0.78
N TYR A 69 -12.89 -3.72 -0.52
CA TYR A 69 -11.83 -3.84 -1.51
C TYR A 69 -12.17 -3.06 -2.77
N ALA A 70 -11.13 -2.62 -3.49
CA ALA A 70 -11.23 -2.09 -4.84
C ALA A 70 -10.33 -2.92 -5.77
N HIS A 71 -10.81 -3.19 -6.98
CA HIS A 71 -10.08 -3.85 -8.04
C HIS A 71 -10.24 -3.05 -9.32
N ILE A 72 -9.12 -2.61 -9.88
CA ILE A 72 -9.05 -1.88 -11.15
C ILE A 72 -8.30 -2.77 -12.13
N ARG A 73 -8.94 -3.05 -13.26
CA ARG A 73 -8.33 -3.81 -14.34
C ARG A 73 -8.37 -3.03 -15.64
N VAL A 74 -7.32 -3.25 -16.41
CA VAL A 74 -7.15 -2.72 -17.74
C VAL A 74 -6.58 -3.82 -18.60
N ASP A 75 -7.23 -4.12 -19.71
CA ASP A 75 -6.58 -4.86 -20.77
C ASP A 75 -6.88 -4.28 -22.16
N ALA A 76 -6.14 -4.78 -23.15
CA ALA A 76 -6.30 -4.40 -24.54
C ALA A 76 -7.56 -5.02 -25.20
N PHE A 77 -8.29 -5.89 -24.50
CA PHE A 77 -9.30 -6.79 -25.06
C PHE A 77 -10.70 -6.65 -24.45
N ASP A 78 -11.01 -5.47 -23.88
CA ASP A 78 -12.30 -4.98 -23.35
C ASP A 78 -12.63 -5.29 -21.88
N GLU A 79 -11.77 -5.94 -21.09
CA GLU A 79 -12.01 -6.10 -19.66
C GLU A 79 -11.39 -4.92 -18.90
N LYS A 80 -12.13 -3.81 -18.87
CA LYS A 80 -11.74 -2.57 -18.20
C LYS A 80 -12.81 -2.17 -17.19
N GLY A 81 -12.37 -1.63 -16.06
CA GLY A 81 -13.26 -0.98 -15.13
C GLY A 81 -12.88 -1.20 -13.68
N LEU A 82 -13.81 -0.81 -12.82
CA LEU A 82 -13.72 -0.91 -11.39
C LEU A 82 -14.68 -1.98 -10.87
N GLU A 83 -14.19 -2.77 -9.92
CA GLU A 83 -14.99 -3.59 -9.03
C GLU A 83 -14.73 -3.13 -7.60
N TYR A 84 -15.79 -2.91 -6.84
CA TYR A 84 -15.73 -2.48 -5.44
C TYR A 84 -16.77 -3.24 -4.63
N GLY A 85 -16.41 -3.63 -3.42
CA GLY A 85 -17.34 -4.28 -2.51
C GLY A 85 -16.70 -4.64 -1.19
N SER A 86 -17.26 -5.64 -0.53
CA SER A 86 -16.72 -6.18 0.72
C SER A 86 -16.04 -7.53 0.53
N TYR A 87 -15.08 -7.84 1.38
CA TYR A 87 -14.37 -9.10 1.38
C TYR A 87 -14.25 -9.71 2.79
N PHE A 88 -14.07 -11.02 2.81
CA PHE A 88 -13.70 -11.81 3.97
C PHE A 88 -12.52 -12.70 3.59
N ARG A 89 -11.48 -12.77 4.43
CA ARG A 89 -10.37 -13.71 4.26
C ARG A 89 -10.32 -14.70 5.41
N ASN A 90 -10.30 -15.98 5.09
CA ASN A 90 -10.00 -17.01 6.07
C ASN A 90 -8.51 -16.94 6.44
N GLY A 91 -8.21 -16.53 7.67
CA GLY A 91 -6.83 -16.38 8.16
C GLY A 91 -5.99 -17.66 8.16
N THR A 92 -6.62 -18.84 8.20
CA THR A 92 -5.92 -20.14 8.22
C THR A 92 -5.63 -20.65 6.81
N THR A 93 -6.59 -20.54 5.89
CA THR A 93 -6.46 -21.08 4.53
C THR A 93 -5.99 -20.05 3.52
N GLY A 94 -6.16 -18.77 3.82
CA GLY A 94 -5.99 -17.66 2.89
C GLY A 94 -7.12 -17.50 1.88
N GLN A 95 -8.16 -18.33 1.95
CA GLN A 95 -9.29 -18.27 1.02
C GLN A 95 -10.05 -16.96 1.20
N ILE A 96 -10.35 -16.27 0.10
CA ILE A 96 -11.16 -15.05 0.08
C ILE A 96 -12.59 -15.35 -0.37
N SER A 97 -13.53 -14.58 0.15
CA SER A 97 -14.90 -14.46 -0.35
C SER A 97 -15.22 -12.98 -0.50
N THR A 98 -15.90 -12.60 -1.57
CA THR A 98 -16.25 -11.20 -1.85
C THR A 98 -17.75 -11.05 -2.08
N GLN A 99 -18.24 -9.84 -1.80
CA GLN A 99 -19.58 -9.40 -2.11
C GLN A 99 -19.46 -8.06 -2.83
N PRO A 100 -19.44 -8.07 -4.18
CA PRO A 100 -19.34 -6.85 -4.97
C PRO A 100 -20.59 -5.99 -4.77
N GLN A 101 -20.37 -4.68 -4.65
CA GLN A 101 -21.41 -3.65 -4.59
C GLN A 101 -21.47 -2.87 -5.90
N PHE A 102 -20.33 -2.72 -6.57
CA PHE A 102 -20.16 -2.14 -7.90
C PHE A 102 -19.25 -3.03 -8.73
N ASP A 103 -19.60 -3.29 -9.98
CA ASP A 103 -18.82 -4.14 -10.90
C ASP A 103 -19.05 -3.69 -12.35
N GLU A 104 -18.09 -2.95 -12.88
CA GLU A 104 -18.08 -2.47 -14.28
C GLU A 104 -17.29 -3.41 -15.19
N ASN A 105 -16.38 -4.21 -14.64
CA ASN A 105 -15.43 -5.01 -15.41
C ASN A 105 -16.03 -6.35 -15.91
N GLN A 106 -17.35 -6.53 -15.74
CA GLN A 106 -18.24 -7.51 -16.38
C GLN A 106 -17.73 -8.95 -16.33
N GLY A 107 -17.28 -9.35 -15.15
CA GLY A 107 -16.78 -10.69 -14.90
C GLY A 107 -15.28 -10.76 -15.05
N THR A 108 -14.53 -9.82 -14.47
CA THR A 108 -13.15 -10.06 -14.09
C THR A 108 -12.95 -9.69 -12.63
N GLY A 109 -11.88 -10.18 -12.00
CA GLY A 109 -11.64 -9.90 -10.59
C GLY A 109 -12.30 -10.89 -9.64
N PHE A 110 -12.74 -10.40 -8.49
CA PHE A 110 -13.08 -11.26 -7.35
C PHE A 110 -14.55 -11.68 -7.33
N SER A 111 -15.42 -10.99 -8.06
CA SER A 111 -16.86 -11.30 -8.17
C SER A 111 -17.15 -12.62 -8.89
N GLN A 112 -16.16 -13.20 -9.57
CA GLN A 112 -16.30 -14.50 -10.24
C GLN A 112 -16.43 -15.66 -9.23
N GLN A 113 -17.66 -16.10 -9.00
CA GLN A 113 -17.96 -17.16 -8.01
C GLN A 113 -17.53 -18.58 -8.42
N GLU A 114 -17.03 -18.79 -9.64
CA GLU A 114 -16.67 -20.14 -10.13
C GLU A 114 -15.29 -20.61 -9.64
N THR A 115 -14.44 -19.67 -9.18
CA THR A 115 -13.07 -19.96 -8.74
C THR A 115 -12.91 -19.65 -7.26
N ALA A 116 -12.54 -20.65 -6.46
CA ALA A 116 -12.10 -20.38 -5.09
C ALA A 116 -10.72 -19.73 -5.13
N LEU A 117 -10.61 -18.48 -4.67
CA LEU A 117 -9.37 -17.71 -4.65
C LEU A 117 -8.71 -17.72 -3.27
N PHE A 118 -7.39 -17.69 -3.26
CA PHE A 118 -6.56 -17.68 -2.06
C PHE A 118 -5.51 -16.57 -2.21
N LEU A 119 -5.46 -15.70 -1.20
CA LEU A 119 -4.56 -14.57 -1.14
C LEU A 119 -3.55 -14.78 -0.02
N ASN A 120 -2.26 -14.73 -0.35
CA ASN A 120 -1.20 -14.90 0.62
C ASN A 120 -0.14 -13.83 0.41
N ARG A 121 0.16 -13.07 1.46
CA ARG A 121 1.31 -12.16 1.43
C ARG A 121 2.59 -12.94 1.66
N VAL A 122 3.56 -12.71 0.78
CA VAL A 122 4.92 -13.24 0.87
C VAL A 122 5.86 -12.06 0.72
N GLU A 123 6.51 -11.66 1.81
CA GLU A 123 7.35 -10.45 1.85
C GLU A 123 6.55 -9.21 1.39
N ASP A 124 7.02 -8.55 0.33
CA ASP A 124 6.44 -7.34 -0.26
C ASP A 124 5.57 -7.64 -1.48
N ALA A 125 5.06 -8.88 -1.59
CA ALA A 125 4.16 -9.27 -2.67
C ALA A 125 2.93 -10.02 -2.17
N LEU A 126 1.83 -9.87 -2.89
CA LEU A 126 0.62 -10.66 -2.75
C LEU A 126 0.62 -11.75 -3.81
N GLU A 127 0.64 -13.00 -3.36
CA GLU A 127 0.47 -14.17 -4.20
C GLU A 127 -1.02 -14.51 -4.31
N ILE A 128 -1.53 -14.60 -5.53
CA ILE A 128 -2.92 -14.96 -5.83
C ILE A 128 -2.95 -16.32 -6.50
N THR A 129 -3.63 -17.26 -5.86
CA THR A 129 -3.87 -18.60 -6.43
C THR A 129 -5.36 -18.91 -6.40
N GLY A 130 -5.81 -19.86 -7.22
CA GLY A 130 -7.18 -20.34 -7.16
C GLY A 130 -7.32 -21.81 -7.50
N ILE A 131 -8.57 -22.28 -7.45
CA ILE A 131 -8.94 -23.64 -7.83
C ILE A 131 -9.96 -23.58 -8.95
N GLU A 132 -9.57 -24.08 -10.13
CA GLU A 132 -10.44 -24.22 -11.30
C GLU A 132 -10.55 -25.69 -11.65
N ASN A 133 -11.77 -26.21 -11.79
CA ASN A 133 -12.02 -27.62 -12.12
C ASN A 133 -11.26 -28.62 -11.20
N GLY A 134 -11.08 -28.25 -9.92
CA GLY A 134 -10.35 -29.05 -8.93
C GLY A 134 -8.82 -29.00 -9.05
N GLN A 135 -8.27 -28.15 -9.92
CA GLN A 135 -6.83 -27.95 -10.10
C GLN A 135 -6.41 -26.58 -9.58
N SER A 136 -5.23 -26.51 -8.97
CA SER A 136 -4.65 -25.24 -8.56
C SER A 136 -4.16 -24.44 -9.77
N VAL A 137 -4.53 -23.17 -9.83
CA VAL A 137 -4.11 -22.19 -10.82
C VAL A 137 -3.36 -21.06 -10.11
N ASP A 138 -2.25 -20.63 -10.70
CA ASP A 138 -1.46 -19.50 -10.22
C ASP A 138 -1.78 -18.26 -11.06
N PHE A 139 -2.34 -17.23 -10.42
CA PHE A 139 -2.62 -15.94 -11.04
C PHE A 139 -1.42 -14.98 -10.92
N GLY A 140 -0.46 -15.33 -10.07
CA GLY A 140 0.85 -14.71 -9.95
C GLY A 140 1.03 -13.84 -8.71
N SER A 141 2.21 -13.21 -8.71
CA SER A 141 2.71 -12.33 -7.66
C SER A 141 2.49 -10.85 -8.02
N PHE A 142 2.00 -10.08 -7.06
CA PHE A 142 1.69 -8.65 -7.20
C PHE A 142 2.49 -7.87 -6.16
N PRO A 143 3.49 -7.06 -6.55
CA PRO A 143 4.22 -6.19 -5.63
C PRO A 143 3.32 -5.20 -4.88
N ILE A 144 3.66 -4.94 -3.63
CA ILE A 144 3.02 -3.92 -2.81
C ILE A 144 3.33 -2.52 -3.36
N VAL A 145 2.32 -1.66 -3.37
CA VAL A 145 2.48 -0.23 -3.65
C VAL A 145 3.23 0.40 -2.48
N GLN A 146 4.39 0.98 -2.77
CA GLN A 146 5.25 1.61 -1.76
C GLN A 146 4.60 2.88 -1.21
N THR A 147 4.87 3.15 0.06
CA THR A 147 4.41 4.37 0.74
C THR A 147 5.55 5.34 1.03
N GLY A 148 5.24 6.63 0.99
CA GLY A 148 6.17 7.70 1.37
C GLY A 148 6.05 8.94 0.50
N GLY A 149 6.05 10.12 1.12
CA GLY A 149 5.72 11.36 0.42
C GLY A 149 4.30 11.28 -0.14
N ILE A 150 4.14 11.47 -1.45
CA ILE A 150 2.84 11.29 -2.13
C ILE A 150 2.54 9.83 -2.49
N HIS A 151 3.53 8.94 -2.47
CA HIS A 151 3.33 7.54 -2.88
C HIS A 151 2.53 6.78 -1.83
N GLY A 152 1.65 5.91 -2.31
CA GLY A 152 0.71 5.16 -1.50
C GLY A 152 -0.72 5.34 -2.00
N THR A 153 -1.66 4.81 -1.23
CA THR A 153 -3.09 4.86 -1.52
C THR A 153 -3.80 5.68 -0.46
N TRP A 154 -4.61 6.60 -0.93
CA TRP A 154 -5.25 7.66 -0.18
C TRP A 154 -6.75 7.58 -0.41
N ARG A 155 -7.54 7.56 0.66
CA ARG A 155 -8.99 7.46 0.59
C ARG A 155 -9.64 8.71 1.15
N SER A 156 -10.65 9.22 0.44
CA SER A 156 -11.45 10.33 0.93
C SER A 156 -12.17 9.92 2.21
N THR A 157 -12.27 10.84 3.16
CA THR A 157 -13.11 10.70 4.35
C THR A 157 -14.53 11.19 4.12
N ASP A 158 -14.85 11.68 2.93
CA ASP A 158 -16.21 12.11 2.61
C ASP A 158 -17.13 10.89 2.47
N ALA A 159 -18.06 10.78 3.42
CA ALA A 159 -19.06 9.71 3.46
C ALA A 159 -20.15 9.85 2.39
N SER A 160 -20.10 10.87 1.54
CA SER A 160 -21.01 11.01 0.39
C SER A 160 -20.78 9.98 -0.70
N ASN A 161 -19.56 9.43 -0.81
CA ASN A 161 -19.19 8.40 -1.75
C ASN A 161 -18.92 7.07 -1.02
N ASP A 162 -19.33 5.96 -1.62
CA ASP A 162 -19.00 4.62 -1.11
C ASP A 162 -17.50 4.33 -1.27
N LEU A 163 -16.88 4.84 -2.33
CA LEU A 163 -15.43 4.85 -2.55
C LEU A 163 -15.01 6.16 -3.22
N ASN A 164 -13.93 6.78 -2.74
CA ASN A 164 -13.16 7.76 -3.50
C ASN A 164 -11.69 7.62 -3.10
N MET A 165 -10.87 7.16 -4.04
CA MET A 165 -9.50 6.72 -3.82
C MET A 165 -8.56 7.32 -4.85
N LEU A 166 -7.37 7.73 -4.39
CA LEU A 166 -6.21 8.06 -5.22
C LEU A 166 -5.03 7.19 -4.83
N SER A 167 -4.31 6.65 -5.80
CA SER A 167 -3.07 5.91 -5.58
C SER A 167 -1.96 6.46 -6.47
N PHE A 168 -0.81 6.77 -5.89
CA PHE A 168 0.40 7.20 -6.60
C PHE A 168 1.50 6.17 -6.41
N LEU A 169 2.06 5.66 -7.50
CA LEU A 169 3.10 4.65 -7.51
C LEU A 169 4.47 5.27 -7.84
N ASP A 170 5.52 4.70 -7.26
CA ASP A 170 6.91 5.13 -7.46
C ASP A 170 7.41 5.06 -8.91
N ASN A 171 6.73 4.29 -9.76
CA ASN A 171 6.98 4.17 -11.19
C ASN A 171 6.35 5.31 -12.03
N GLY A 172 5.70 6.29 -11.39
CA GLY A 172 5.06 7.42 -12.05
C GLY A 172 3.65 7.13 -12.57
N MET A 173 3.04 6.00 -12.18
CA MET A 173 1.63 5.69 -12.48
C MET A 173 0.72 6.18 -11.36
N PHE A 174 -0.52 6.55 -11.70
CA PHE A 174 -1.57 6.80 -10.72
C PHE A 174 -2.86 6.05 -11.06
N TYR A 175 -3.67 5.84 -10.03
CA TYR A 175 -5.04 5.33 -10.13
C TYR A 175 -5.98 6.26 -9.39
N HIS A 176 -7.13 6.52 -9.97
CA HIS A 176 -8.29 7.09 -9.31
C HIS A 176 -9.44 6.09 -9.39
N ALA A 177 -10.21 5.94 -8.32
CA ALA A 177 -11.44 5.16 -8.35
C ALA A 177 -12.50 5.85 -7.52
N GLN A 178 -13.71 5.90 -8.07
CA GLN A 178 -14.88 6.43 -7.38
C GLN A 178 -16.05 5.46 -7.52
N VAL A 179 -16.77 5.27 -6.42
CA VAL A 179 -18.11 4.69 -6.41
C VAL A 179 -19.02 5.64 -5.67
N ASP A 180 -20.00 6.16 -6.38
CA ASP A 180 -21.09 6.97 -5.86
C ASP A 180 -22.40 6.18 -6.00
N GLY A 181 -23.39 6.47 -5.15
CA GLY A 181 -24.74 5.91 -5.26
C GLY A 181 -25.45 6.29 -6.57
N ALA A 182 -24.92 7.26 -7.32
CA ALA A 182 -25.29 7.52 -8.71
C ALA A 182 -24.25 6.90 -9.66
N GLU A 183 -24.64 5.80 -10.33
CA GLU A 183 -23.81 5.03 -11.28
C GLU A 183 -23.10 5.86 -12.37
N SER A 184 -23.58 7.08 -12.68
CA SER A 184 -23.03 7.91 -13.76
C SER A 184 -21.64 8.51 -13.49
N THR A 185 -21.16 8.48 -12.24
CA THR A 185 -19.85 9.00 -11.83
C THR A 185 -18.95 7.89 -11.27
N SER A 186 -19.45 6.66 -11.18
CA SER A 186 -18.69 5.51 -10.68
C SER A 186 -17.82 4.91 -11.77
N GLY A 187 -16.56 4.63 -11.45
CA GLY A 187 -15.58 4.06 -12.37
C GLY A 187 -14.15 4.36 -11.92
N ALA A 188 -13.20 4.17 -12.83
CA ALA A 188 -11.79 4.37 -12.55
C ALA A 188 -11.07 5.13 -13.66
N GLU A 189 -10.02 5.84 -13.24
CA GLU A 189 -9.05 6.45 -14.14
C GLU A 189 -7.66 5.91 -13.81
N TRP A 190 -6.81 5.81 -14.82
CA TRP A 190 -5.40 5.53 -14.61
C TRP A 190 -4.56 6.22 -15.68
N GLY A 191 -3.33 6.51 -15.31
CA GLY A 191 -2.41 7.19 -16.19
C GLY A 191 -1.06 7.40 -15.55
N THR A 192 -0.31 8.34 -16.08
CA THR A 192 0.99 8.73 -15.53
C THR A 192 0.90 10.09 -14.87
N TYR A 193 1.79 10.37 -13.92
CA TYR A 193 1.91 11.67 -13.30
C TYR A 193 3.36 12.17 -13.28
N VAL A 194 3.49 13.48 -13.15
CA VAL A 194 4.72 14.18 -12.81
C VAL A 194 4.41 15.07 -11.61
N TYR A 195 5.21 14.96 -10.56
CA TYR A 195 5.08 15.75 -9.33
C TYR A 195 6.33 16.59 -9.12
N ASP A 196 6.19 17.91 -9.05
CA ASP A 196 7.28 18.83 -8.77
C ASP A 196 7.35 19.09 -7.26
N THR A 197 8.23 18.37 -6.56
CA THR A 197 8.36 18.46 -5.09
C THR A 197 8.56 19.89 -4.55
N PRO A 198 9.34 20.79 -5.19
CA PRO A 198 9.49 22.16 -4.71
C PRO A 198 8.21 23.00 -4.73
N SER A 199 7.37 22.86 -5.76
CA SER A 199 6.13 23.64 -5.89
C SER A 199 4.88 22.90 -5.41
N GLY A 200 4.95 21.57 -5.29
CA GLY A 200 3.81 20.70 -5.07
C GLY A 200 2.94 20.51 -6.32
N GLU A 201 3.32 21.04 -7.49
CA GLU A 201 2.50 20.97 -8.70
C GLU A 201 2.44 19.54 -9.26
N LEU A 202 1.23 19.07 -9.53
CA LEU A 202 0.91 17.78 -10.12
C LEU A 202 0.45 17.96 -11.56
N THR A 203 1.07 17.23 -12.48
CA THR A 203 0.59 17.10 -13.86
C THR A 203 0.26 15.64 -14.14
N THR A 204 -0.95 15.36 -14.62
CA THR A 204 -1.37 14.01 -15.01
C THR A 204 -1.49 13.89 -16.53
N THR A 205 -1.30 12.67 -17.01
CA THR A 205 -1.67 12.26 -18.36
C THR A 205 -2.58 11.05 -18.23
N ILE A 206 -3.85 11.23 -18.55
CA ILE A 206 -4.86 10.18 -18.48
C ILE A 206 -4.60 9.16 -19.58
N GLY A 207 -4.37 7.92 -19.19
CA GLY A 207 -4.27 6.81 -20.13
C GLY A 207 -5.66 6.35 -20.54
N GLN A 208 -6.54 6.17 -19.57
CA GLN A 208 -7.90 5.71 -19.73
C GLN A 208 -8.76 6.18 -18.55
N ASP A 209 -10.07 6.25 -18.81
CA ASP A 209 -11.10 6.75 -17.93
C ASP A 209 -12.40 6.01 -18.25
N THR A 210 -13.08 5.44 -17.25
CA THR A 210 -14.34 4.70 -17.44
C THR A 210 -15.58 5.47 -17.00
N ASN A 211 -15.43 6.58 -16.27
CA ASN A 211 -16.53 7.39 -15.73
C ASN A 211 -16.58 8.83 -16.26
N GLY A 212 -15.84 9.14 -17.33
CA GLY A 212 -16.01 10.33 -18.15
C GLY A 212 -15.07 11.47 -17.79
N GLU A 213 -15.50 12.34 -16.89
CA GLU A 213 -14.70 13.49 -16.41
C GLU A 213 -14.59 13.49 -14.87
N ALA A 214 -14.93 12.35 -14.25
CA ALA A 214 -15.03 12.21 -12.81
C ALA A 214 -13.70 11.74 -12.21
N GLY A 215 -12.90 12.71 -11.78
CA GLY A 215 -11.60 12.48 -11.17
C GLY A 215 -10.58 13.50 -11.65
N LEU A 216 -9.36 13.07 -11.94
CA LEU A 216 -8.28 13.95 -12.37
C LEU A 216 -8.41 14.34 -13.85
N SER A 217 -9.15 13.57 -14.66
CA SER A 217 -9.41 13.89 -16.06
C SER A 217 -10.17 15.21 -16.22
N GLY A 218 -11.15 15.47 -15.36
CA GLY A 218 -11.96 16.70 -15.37
C GLY A 218 -11.18 18.00 -15.18
N TYR A 219 -9.95 17.92 -14.67
CA TYR A 219 -9.07 19.07 -14.48
C TYR A 219 -8.01 19.23 -15.57
N GLN A 220 -7.86 18.24 -16.46
CA GLN A 220 -6.78 18.22 -17.44
C GLN A 220 -6.90 19.39 -18.43
N GLY A 221 -5.90 20.29 -18.40
CA GLY A 221 -5.89 21.50 -19.24
C GLY A 221 -6.89 22.58 -18.82
N GLN A 222 -7.62 22.37 -17.73
CA GLN A 222 -8.61 23.30 -17.18
C GLN A 222 -8.15 23.95 -15.88
N ALA A 223 -7.34 23.24 -15.09
CA ALA A 223 -6.84 23.73 -13.81
C ALA A 223 -5.38 23.30 -13.57
N ARG A 224 -4.74 23.95 -12.61
CA ARG A 224 -3.47 23.52 -12.02
C ARG A 224 -3.76 22.75 -10.75
N LEU A 225 -3.07 21.63 -10.56
CA LEU A 225 -3.26 20.75 -9.42
C LEU A 225 -2.05 20.83 -8.52
N PHE A 226 -2.27 20.85 -7.21
CA PHE A 226 -1.20 20.82 -6.21
C PHE A 226 -1.46 19.75 -5.17
N LEU A 227 -0.41 18.99 -4.82
CA LEU A 227 -0.45 18.01 -3.74
C LEU A 227 0.41 18.48 -2.58
N ASN A 228 -0.16 18.40 -1.38
CA ASN A 228 0.55 18.55 -0.13
C ASN A 228 0.28 17.34 0.78
N VAL A 229 1.33 16.77 1.34
CA VAL A 229 1.23 15.66 2.30
C VAL A 229 1.75 16.12 3.65
N ALA A 230 0.94 15.93 4.69
CA ALA A 230 1.30 16.20 6.08
C ALA A 230 0.92 15.01 6.95
N GLY A 231 1.91 14.17 7.29
CA GLY A 231 1.65 12.90 7.98
C GLY A 231 0.81 11.96 7.10
N ASN A 232 -0.31 11.47 7.62
CA ASN A 232 -1.25 10.60 6.90
C ASN A 232 -2.36 11.37 6.16
N VAL A 233 -2.18 12.67 5.92
CA VAL A 233 -3.15 13.51 5.22
C VAL A 233 -2.57 13.98 3.90
N LEU A 234 -3.25 13.67 2.79
CA LEU A 234 -3.01 14.25 1.47
C LEU A 234 -4.08 15.29 1.18
N THR A 235 -3.67 16.47 0.75
CA THR A 235 -4.54 17.52 0.24
C THR A 235 -4.26 17.74 -1.25
N LEU A 236 -5.29 17.60 -2.07
CA LEU A 236 -5.29 17.96 -3.48
C LEU A 236 -6.00 19.31 -3.63
N SER A 237 -5.25 20.33 -4.02
CA SER A 237 -5.75 21.68 -4.28
C SER A 237 -5.86 21.94 -5.78
N VAL A 238 -6.93 22.61 -6.19
CA VAL A 238 -7.26 22.92 -7.59
C VAL A 238 -7.31 24.43 -7.78
N ASP A 239 -6.48 24.95 -8.69
CA ASP A 239 -6.44 26.35 -9.11
C ASP A 239 -6.96 26.46 -10.56
N THR A 240 -8.21 26.88 -10.72
CA THR A 240 -8.92 26.92 -12.01
C THR A 240 -8.70 28.22 -12.79
N ASP A 241 -8.33 29.32 -12.11
CA ASP A 241 -8.12 30.62 -12.75
C ASP A 241 -6.64 31.01 -12.91
N GLY A 242 -5.73 30.22 -12.33
CA GLY A 242 -4.29 30.39 -12.41
C GLY A 242 -3.75 31.51 -11.52
N ASN A 243 -4.50 31.96 -10.52
CA ASN A 243 -4.11 33.07 -9.66
C ASN A 243 -3.14 32.65 -8.52
N GLY A 244 -2.93 31.34 -8.33
CA GLY A 244 -2.08 30.77 -7.28
C GLY A 244 -2.76 30.57 -5.92
N GLU A 245 -4.07 30.77 -5.85
CA GLU A 245 -4.94 30.40 -4.73
C GLU A 245 -5.75 29.15 -5.12
N SER A 246 -6.09 28.32 -4.13
CA SER A 246 -6.94 27.14 -4.37
C SER A 246 -8.40 27.57 -4.45
N ASP A 247 -9.08 27.17 -5.53
CA ASP A 247 -10.54 27.28 -5.67
C ASP A 247 -11.27 26.11 -4.99
N GLN A 248 -10.61 24.95 -4.88
CA GLN A 248 -11.17 23.73 -4.33
C GLN A 248 -10.09 22.83 -3.72
N ASP A 249 -10.34 22.33 -2.52
CA ASP A 249 -9.48 21.35 -1.85
C ASP A 249 -10.22 20.04 -1.62
N PHE A 250 -9.51 18.93 -1.86
CA PHE A 250 -9.93 17.57 -1.52
C PHE A 250 -8.95 16.99 -0.52
N VAL A 251 -9.49 16.37 0.54
CA VAL A 251 -8.68 15.79 1.62
C VAL A 251 -8.84 14.28 1.62
N TYR A 252 -7.71 13.59 1.60
CA TYR A 252 -7.61 12.15 1.62
C TYR A 252 -6.76 11.73 2.82
N MET A 253 -7.15 10.62 3.44
CA MET A 253 -6.36 9.97 4.48
C MET A 253 -5.59 8.82 3.87
N GLN A 254 -4.34 8.63 4.28
CA GLN A 254 -3.58 7.46 3.91
C GLN A 254 -4.28 6.22 4.46
N ASP A 255 -4.46 5.23 3.62
CA ASP A 255 -4.97 3.94 4.08
C ASP A 255 -3.89 3.26 4.94
N GLU A 256 -4.16 3.10 6.24
CA GLU A 256 -3.25 2.52 7.25
C GLU A 256 -2.78 1.11 6.84
N ALA A 257 -3.55 0.44 5.99
CA ALA A 257 -3.23 -0.83 5.34
C ALA A 257 -1.93 -0.79 4.49
N SER A 258 -1.54 0.39 4.00
CA SER A 258 -0.29 0.62 3.26
C SER A 258 0.92 0.88 4.19
N ILE A 259 0.71 0.89 5.50
CA ILE A 259 1.73 1.09 6.55
C ILE A 259 2.13 -0.24 7.22
N ASN A 260 1.45 -1.36 6.96
CA ASN A 260 1.84 -2.65 7.54
C ASN A 260 3.00 -3.30 6.76
N ASP A 261 4.15 -2.64 6.71
CA ASP A 261 5.45 -3.24 6.36
C ASP A 261 6.03 -4.12 7.49
N GLY A 262 5.19 -4.43 8.48
CA GLY A 262 5.53 -5.21 9.67
C GLY A 262 6.36 -4.44 10.70
N TYR A 263 6.60 -3.13 10.51
CA TYR A 263 7.25 -2.31 11.51
C TYR A 263 6.22 -1.74 12.50
N THR A 264 6.46 -1.92 13.78
CA THR A 264 5.66 -1.31 14.86
C THR A 264 6.46 -0.22 15.56
N GLN A 265 5.85 0.91 15.86
CA GLN A 265 6.54 1.99 16.57
C GLN A 265 7.10 1.53 17.92
N VAL A 266 8.39 1.75 18.13
CA VAL A 266 9.09 1.45 19.38
C VAL A 266 8.67 2.48 20.43
N THR A 267 7.79 2.07 21.34
CA THR A 267 7.38 2.88 22.49
C THR A 267 8.42 2.82 23.62
N GLN A 268 8.23 3.65 24.66
CA GLN A 268 9.05 3.60 25.88
C GLN A 268 9.09 2.19 26.52
N ASP A 269 7.97 1.45 26.48
CA ASP A 269 7.89 0.10 27.04
C ASP A 269 8.66 -0.91 26.17
N GLU A 270 8.55 -0.79 24.85
CA GLU A 270 9.24 -1.67 23.91
C GLU A 270 10.76 -1.44 23.86
N LEU A 271 11.20 -0.20 24.11
CA LEU A 271 12.62 0.16 24.16
C LEU A 271 13.38 -0.69 25.19
N THR A 272 12.72 -1.16 26.24
CA THR A 272 13.32 -2.05 27.25
C THR A 272 13.85 -3.35 26.67
N THR A 273 13.27 -3.82 25.56
CA THR A 273 13.70 -5.03 24.84
C THR A 273 15.02 -4.83 24.08
N LEU A 274 15.45 -3.58 23.90
CA LEU A 274 16.67 -3.21 23.18
C LEU A 274 17.85 -2.94 24.10
N TYR A 275 17.63 -2.86 25.42
CA TYR A 275 18.69 -2.56 26.37
C TYR A 275 19.81 -3.59 26.31
N GLY A 276 21.05 -3.10 26.20
CA GLY A 276 22.25 -3.92 26.12
C GLY A 276 22.45 -4.65 24.78
N LYS A 277 21.57 -4.47 23.79
CA LYS A 277 21.76 -4.98 22.42
C LYS A 277 22.55 -3.99 21.57
N GLN A 278 23.20 -4.47 20.52
CA GLN A 278 23.84 -3.61 19.53
C GLN A 278 22.86 -3.34 18.38
N LEU A 279 22.61 -2.06 18.10
CA LEU A 279 21.91 -1.58 16.93
C LEU A 279 22.96 -1.18 15.89
N ARG A 280 23.17 -2.01 14.86
CA ARG A 280 24.26 -1.87 13.89
C ARG A 280 23.79 -1.19 12.62
N LEU A 281 24.54 -0.20 12.15
CA LEU A 281 24.36 0.49 10.87
C LEU A 281 25.70 0.42 10.12
N ASP A 282 25.79 -0.48 9.15
CA ASP A 282 27.02 -0.86 8.47
C ASP A 282 28.12 -1.32 9.45
N GLN A 283 29.24 -0.60 9.49
CA GLN A 283 30.36 -0.84 10.42
C GLN A 283 30.19 -0.11 11.76
N ASN A 284 29.15 0.71 11.89
CA ASN A 284 28.85 1.49 13.09
C ASN A 284 27.86 0.72 13.98
N TYR A 285 27.85 1.03 15.26
CA TYR A 285 26.80 0.54 16.14
C TYR A 285 26.60 1.46 17.33
N ILE A 286 25.42 1.36 17.94
CA ILE A 286 25.14 1.87 19.28
C ILE A 286 24.59 0.75 20.17
N THR A 287 24.81 0.88 21.47
CA THR A 287 24.17 0.09 22.52
C THR A 287 23.39 1.05 23.40
N VAL A 288 22.07 0.82 23.47
CA VAL A 288 21.15 1.59 24.30
C VAL A 288 21.22 1.03 25.72
N ASN A 289 21.51 1.89 26.70
CA ASN A 289 21.58 1.52 28.11
C ASN A 289 20.30 1.95 28.83
N SER A 290 19.91 1.23 29.88
CA SER A 290 18.70 1.50 30.66
C SER A 290 18.76 2.76 31.52
N ASP A 291 19.94 3.39 31.64
CA ASP A 291 20.19 4.59 32.45
C ASP A 291 20.02 5.91 31.68
N GLY A 292 19.43 5.85 30.48
CA GLY A 292 19.28 7.02 29.61
C GLY A 292 20.55 7.38 28.84
N THR A 293 21.55 6.49 28.82
CA THR A 293 22.77 6.67 27.99
C THR A 293 22.81 5.70 26.83
N PHE A 294 23.66 6.00 25.84
CA PHE A 294 24.08 5.04 24.84
C PHE A 294 25.58 5.18 24.58
N ASN A 295 26.21 4.13 24.12
CA ASN A 295 27.59 4.14 23.66
C ASN A 295 27.74 3.33 22.37
N GLY A 296 28.86 3.43 21.67
CA GLY A 296 29.01 2.77 20.40
C GLY A 296 30.28 3.11 19.66
N MET A 297 30.30 2.77 18.37
CA MET A 297 31.38 3.09 17.45
C MET A 297 30.81 3.74 16.20
N TRP A 298 31.43 4.84 15.77
CA TRP A 298 31.14 5.52 14.52
C TRP A 298 32.42 5.80 13.75
N SER A 299 32.55 5.25 12.54
CA SER A 299 33.74 5.38 11.70
C SER A 299 35.05 5.03 12.44
N ALA A 300 35.01 3.96 13.24
CA ALA A 300 36.10 3.50 14.12
C ALA A 300 36.48 4.44 15.30
N SER A 301 35.74 5.52 15.55
CA SER A 301 35.84 6.30 16.79
C SER A 301 34.73 5.93 17.77
N PRO A 302 35.01 5.88 19.09
CA PRO A 302 33.97 5.65 20.07
C PRO A 302 32.99 6.84 20.12
N ILE A 303 31.72 6.55 20.30
CA ILE A 303 30.68 7.55 20.53
C ILE A 303 29.94 7.24 21.82
N ALA A 304 29.45 8.28 22.49
CA ALA A 304 28.58 8.14 23.64
C ALA A 304 27.52 9.24 23.60
N GLY A 305 26.46 9.13 24.38
CA GLY A 305 25.46 10.18 24.47
C GLY A 305 24.36 9.86 25.46
N SER A 306 23.41 10.76 25.54
CA SER A 306 22.17 10.57 26.29
C SER A 306 20.99 10.39 25.35
N TRP A 307 19.96 9.72 25.82
CA TRP A 307 18.68 9.60 25.14
C TRP A 307 17.53 9.72 26.13
N GLU A 308 16.37 10.14 25.64
CA GLU A 308 15.09 10.09 26.33
C GLU A 308 13.96 9.86 25.31
N MET A 309 12.88 9.21 25.72
CA MET A 309 11.67 9.16 24.89
C MET A 309 10.81 10.40 25.16
N LYS A 310 10.44 11.12 24.09
CA LYS A 310 9.49 12.25 24.15
C LYS A 310 8.35 11.97 23.18
N ASN A 311 7.13 11.81 23.70
CA ASN A 311 5.94 11.49 22.88
C ASN A 311 6.20 10.33 21.90
N ASP A 312 6.78 9.24 22.42
CA ASP A 312 7.17 8.04 21.65
C ASP A 312 8.21 8.25 20.54
N PHE A 313 8.94 9.38 20.56
CA PHE A 313 10.14 9.59 19.77
C PHE A 313 11.40 9.36 20.60
N TRP A 314 12.38 8.65 20.03
CA TRP A 314 13.69 8.49 20.63
C TRP A 314 14.55 9.73 20.36
N CYS A 315 14.68 10.59 21.36
CA CYS A 315 15.45 11.83 21.28
C CYS A 315 16.83 11.63 21.88
N ARG A 316 17.88 11.92 21.11
CA ARG A 316 19.27 11.70 21.52
C ARG A 316 20.15 12.93 21.39
N VAL A 317 21.19 12.96 22.22
CA VAL A 317 22.29 13.93 22.11
C VAL A 317 23.61 13.16 22.03
N VAL A 318 24.29 13.25 20.90
CA VAL A 318 25.57 12.54 20.67
C VAL A 318 26.74 13.37 21.19
N THR A 319 27.68 12.73 21.87
CA THR A 319 28.99 13.28 22.24
C THR A 319 30.08 12.47 21.54
N LEU A 320 30.86 13.14 20.69
CA LEU A 320 32.01 12.54 20.03
C LEU A 320 33.20 12.59 20.99
N SER A 321 33.86 11.44 21.21
CA SER A 321 34.96 11.30 22.17
C SER A 321 36.15 12.23 21.91
N ASP A 322 36.29 12.67 20.67
CA ASP A 322 37.52 13.28 20.17
C ASP A 322 37.51 14.81 20.32
N THR A 323 36.36 15.41 20.65
CA THR A 323 36.18 16.88 20.59
C THR A 323 35.49 17.51 21.79
N ILE A 324 34.94 16.74 22.75
CA ILE A 324 34.05 17.26 23.81
C ILE A 324 32.88 18.09 23.22
N THR A 325 32.60 17.94 21.91
CA THR A 325 31.48 18.63 21.28
C THR A 325 30.23 17.80 21.51
N THR A 326 29.36 18.31 22.38
CA THR A 326 27.99 17.81 22.52
C THR A 326 27.19 18.26 21.30
N GLY A 327 26.54 17.30 20.63
CA GLY A 327 25.68 17.56 19.48
C GLY A 327 24.38 18.27 19.85
N VAL A 328 23.59 18.58 18.84
CA VAL A 328 22.20 19.03 19.00
C VAL A 328 21.31 17.81 19.22
N GLU A 329 20.21 17.99 19.95
CA GLU A 329 19.18 16.97 20.09
C GLU A 329 18.61 16.56 18.73
N ASP A 330 18.49 15.25 18.50
CA ASP A 330 17.94 14.64 17.30
C ASP A 330 16.85 13.64 17.74
N CYS A 331 15.59 13.97 17.47
CA CYS A 331 14.43 13.14 17.77
C CYS A 331 14.07 12.27 16.57
N GLN A 332 13.91 10.97 16.82
CA GLN A 332 13.74 9.97 15.79
C GLN A 332 12.48 9.13 16.05
N LEU A 333 11.70 8.89 15.01
CA LEU A 333 10.71 7.82 15.01
C LEU A 333 11.46 6.51 14.82
N TRP A 334 11.35 5.60 15.79
CA TRP A 334 11.86 4.25 15.67
C TRP A 334 10.70 3.29 15.50
N GLU A 335 10.80 2.42 14.52
CA GLU A 335 9.83 1.35 14.29
C GLU A 335 10.60 0.04 14.15
N LYS A 336 10.02 -1.09 14.56
CA LYS A 336 10.71 -2.37 14.66
C LYS A 336 9.95 -3.47 13.91
N ASN A 337 10.67 -4.22 13.08
CA ASN A 337 10.20 -5.45 12.46
C ASN A 337 11.22 -6.57 12.72
N GLY A 338 10.88 -7.49 13.64
CA GLY A 338 11.78 -8.56 14.06
C GLY A 338 13.11 -8.04 14.62
N ASN A 339 14.21 -8.27 13.87
CA ASN A 339 15.56 -7.82 14.22
C ASN A 339 15.99 -6.54 13.50
N LEU A 340 15.08 -5.86 12.80
CA LEU A 340 15.35 -4.59 12.15
C LEU A 340 14.67 -3.46 12.91
N ILE A 341 15.35 -2.31 12.97
CA ILE A 341 14.77 -1.04 13.40
C ILE A 341 14.89 -0.07 12.24
N ARG A 342 13.77 0.46 11.78
CA ARG A 342 13.71 1.63 10.91
C ARG A 342 13.75 2.86 11.81
N GLY A 343 14.72 3.74 11.57
CA GLY A 343 14.81 5.04 12.23
C GLY A 343 14.58 6.17 11.23
N THR A 344 13.64 7.06 11.52
CA THR A 344 13.34 8.24 10.70
C THR A 344 13.58 9.50 11.53
N ARG A 345 14.47 10.38 11.05
CA ARG A 345 14.85 11.62 11.77
C ARG A 345 13.72 12.64 11.82
N ASP A 346 13.96 13.75 12.54
CA ASP A 346 13.03 14.88 12.62
C ASP A 346 11.60 14.47 13.01
N SER A 347 11.53 13.61 14.04
CA SER A 347 10.27 13.06 14.55
C SER A 347 9.42 12.40 13.46
N GLY A 348 10.04 11.69 12.52
CA GLY A 348 9.36 10.98 11.43
C GLY A 348 9.33 11.73 10.09
N ASN A 349 9.78 12.98 10.01
CA ASN A 349 9.72 13.79 8.79
C ASN A 349 11.04 13.85 8.00
N GLY A 350 12.11 13.26 8.54
CA GLY A 350 13.46 13.35 8.00
C GLY A 350 13.90 12.11 7.23
N SER A 351 15.21 12.01 7.02
CA SER A 351 15.83 10.85 6.37
C SER A 351 15.65 9.56 7.18
N THR A 352 15.41 8.45 6.48
CA THR A 352 15.30 7.10 7.04
C THR A 352 16.62 6.33 6.98
N PHE A 353 16.87 5.48 7.98
CA PHE A 353 17.98 4.52 8.03
C PHE A 353 17.55 3.25 8.77
N PHE A 354 18.35 2.18 8.66
CA PHE A 354 18.01 0.87 9.25
C PHE A 354 19.12 0.36 10.16
N TYR A 355 18.77 -0.02 11.39
CA TYR A 355 19.63 -0.79 12.27
C TYR A 355 19.30 -2.27 12.20
N THR A 356 20.31 -3.12 12.27
CA THR A 356 20.14 -4.54 12.64
C THR A 356 20.40 -4.72 14.14
N ILE A 357 19.45 -5.32 14.84
CA ILE A 357 19.58 -5.72 16.24
C ILE A 357 20.44 -6.98 16.30
N THR A 358 21.51 -6.91 17.09
CA THR A 358 22.35 -8.06 17.40
C THR A 358 22.51 -8.18 18.91
N ASP A 359 22.48 -9.41 19.42
CA ASP A 359 22.89 -9.65 20.79
C ASP A 359 24.37 -9.28 20.91
N ASN A 360 24.72 -8.62 22.02
CA ASN A 360 26.11 -8.33 22.31
C ASN A 360 26.87 -9.66 22.27
N ALA A 361 27.80 -9.81 21.31
CA ALA A 361 28.70 -10.94 21.28
C ALA A 361 29.49 -10.87 22.59
N GLY A 362 29.10 -11.70 23.55
CA GLY A 362 29.72 -11.76 24.85
C GLY A 362 31.24 -11.81 24.66
N THR A 363 31.92 -10.87 25.29
CA THR A 363 33.38 -10.91 25.47
C THR A 363 33.79 -12.19 26.17
#